data_AF-A0AAJ5S5N7-F1
#
_entry.id   AF-A0AAJ5S5N7-F1
#
_cell.length_a   1.000
_cell.length_b   1.000
_cell.length_c   1.000
_cell.angle_alpha   90.00
_cell.angle_beta   90.00
_cell.angle_gamma   90.00
#
_symmetry.space_group_name_H-M   'P 1'
#
loop_
_entity.id
_entity.type
_entity.pdbx_description
1 polymer ?
#
loop_
_entity_poly.entity_id
_entity_poly.type
_entity_poly.pdbx_seq_one_letter_code
_entity_poly.pdbx_strand_id
1 'polypeptide(L)'
;MRHEFSEVLNDGVDYFLLGDIQLLERFKQDQQLPDDLAYAFTHDDSGDQAVSEGVVLPLAGVDNLPYRILFTLDNHTPALREAGSRLKHQRNGYVLRVEHGALMLYTWRMLQHFTPKTLGDFLARYQVPGRPIIELDNGWYDVEVLAGAVVRDALYEPAFEFVLKKRWNRGRPATVDTGYAFGLRGYFD
;
A
#
# COMPACT_ATOMS: atom_id res chain seq x y z
N MET A 1 2.46 -9.99 -14.66
CA MET A 1 0.98 -9.90 -14.61
C MET A 1 0.57 -8.50 -14.14
N ARG A 2 -0.65 -8.01 -14.42
CA ARG A 2 -1.19 -6.77 -13.83
C ARG A 2 -2.57 -7.02 -13.22
N HIS A 3 -2.78 -6.53 -12.01
CA HIS A 3 -4.08 -6.50 -11.33
C HIS A 3 -4.57 -5.07 -11.22
N GLU A 4 -5.88 -4.85 -11.35
CA GLU A 4 -6.46 -3.51 -11.41
C GLU A 4 -7.77 -3.47 -10.63
N PHE A 5 -7.93 -2.41 -9.83
CA PHE A 5 -9.08 -2.20 -8.97
C PHE A 5 -9.55 -0.74 -9.07
N SER A 6 -10.85 -0.52 -8.93
CA SER A 6 -11.40 0.81 -8.69
C SER A 6 -11.64 0.95 -7.20
N GLU A 7 -10.98 1.91 -6.55
CA GLU A 7 -11.16 2.15 -5.13
C GLU A 7 -11.28 3.65 -4.86
N VAL A 8 -12.24 4.02 -4.01
CA VAL A 8 -12.36 5.37 -3.51
C VAL A 8 -11.64 5.40 -2.17
N LEU A 9 -10.42 5.94 -2.18
CA LEU A 9 -9.57 6.07 -1.01
C LEU A 9 -10.09 7.20 -0.11
N ASN A 10 -11.20 6.94 0.59
CA ASN A 10 -11.87 7.90 1.45
C ASN A 10 -12.23 7.30 2.81
N ASP A 11 -11.49 7.70 3.83
CA ASP A 11 -11.85 7.48 5.24
C ASP A 11 -11.71 8.78 6.05
N GLY A 12 -11.52 9.93 5.40
CA GLY A 12 -11.24 11.21 6.07
C GLY A 12 -9.84 11.31 6.66
N VAL A 13 -8.93 10.37 6.38
CA VAL A 13 -7.50 10.44 6.64
C VAL A 13 -6.77 10.30 5.31
N ASP A 14 -5.80 11.16 5.02
CA ASP A 14 -5.03 11.14 3.77
C ASP A 14 -3.86 10.15 3.83
N TYR A 15 -4.01 9.06 4.59
CA TYR A 15 -2.96 8.09 4.89
C TYR A 15 -3.45 6.66 4.71
N PHE A 16 -2.77 5.93 3.85
CA PHE A 16 -3.08 4.53 3.50
C PHE A 16 -1.86 3.64 3.72
N LEU A 17 -2.13 2.35 3.84
CA LEU A 17 -1.11 1.35 4.13
C LEU A 17 -1.25 0.20 3.13
N LEU A 18 -0.12 -0.27 2.64
CA LEU A 18 -0.02 -1.49 1.84
C LEU A 18 0.77 -2.53 2.64
N GLY A 19 0.22 -3.74 2.78
CA GLY A 19 0.90 -4.78 3.53
C GLY A 19 0.15 -6.11 3.58
N ASP A 20 0.82 -7.12 4.14
CA ASP A 20 0.19 -8.35 4.60
C ASP A 20 -0.38 -8.08 5.99
N ILE A 21 -1.72 -7.98 6.08
CA ILE A 21 -2.40 -7.56 7.31
C ILE A 21 -2.21 -8.56 8.47
N GLN A 22 -2.01 -9.84 8.16
CA GLN A 22 -1.76 -10.87 9.18
C GLN A 22 -0.30 -10.85 9.63
N LEU A 23 0.63 -10.46 8.77
CA LEU A 23 1.99 -10.14 9.19
C LEU A 23 2.01 -8.93 10.14
N LEU A 24 1.16 -7.92 9.90
CA LEU A 24 1.01 -6.80 10.84
C LEU A 24 0.45 -7.24 12.21
N GLU A 25 -0.49 -8.18 12.24
CA GLU A 25 -0.97 -8.77 13.50
C GLU A 25 0.15 -9.48 14.26
N ARG A 26 0.96 -10.29 13.56
CA ARG A 26 2.11 -10.94 14.16
C ARG A 26 3.13 -9.91 14.69
N PHE A 27 3.45 -8.89 13.91
CA PHE A 27 4.35 -7.82 14.33
C PHE A 27 3.84 -7.13 15.61
N LYS A 28 2.54 -6.81 15.67
CA LYS A 28 1.91 -6.26 16.87
C LYS A 28 2.12 -7.17 18.09
N GLN A 29 1.95 -8.48 17.94
CA GLN A 29 2.14 -9.45 19.03
C GLN A 29 3.61 -9.55 19.46
N ASP A 30 4.53 -9.66 18.50
CA ASP A 30 5.97 -9.77 18.73
C ASP A 30 6.53 -8.52 19.44
N GLN A 31 6.03 -7.34 19.09
CA GLN A 31 6.42 -6.05 19.70
C GLN A 31 5.55 -5.65 20.91
N GLN A 32 4.57 -6.48 21.30
CA GLN A 32 3.64 -6.21 22.40
C GLN A 32 2.89 -4.87 22.29
N LEU A 33 2.53 -4.47 21.07
CA LEU A 33 1.88 -3.19 20.80
C LEU A 33 0.39 -3.20 21.21
N PRO A 34 -0.18 -2.04 21.58
CA PRO A 34 -1.59 -1.93 21.95
C PRO A 34 -2.52 -2.18 20.76
N ASP A 35 -3.81 -2.36 21.04
CA ASP A 35 -4.84 -2.49 20.00
C ASP A 35 -5.00 -1.20 19.17
N ASP A 36 -4.65 -0.03 19.73
CA ASP A 36 -4.58 1.23 18.99
C ASP A 36 -3.18 1.40 18.37
N LEU A 37 -2.96 0.72 17.24
CA LEU A 37 -1.73 0.82 16.47
C LEU A 37 -1.55 2.22 15.86
N ALA A 38 -2.64 2.95 15.58
CA ALA A 38 -2.57 4.31 15.06
C ALA A 38 -1.91 5.25 16.07
N TYR A 39 -2.28 5.13 17.35
CA TYR A 39 -1.62 5.85 18.43
C TYR A 39 -0.16 5.45 18.56
N ALA A 40 0.14 4.15 18.65
CA ALA A 40 1.52 3.66 18.78
C ALA A 40 2.43 4.19 17.65
N PHE A 41 2.01 4.01 16.40
CA PHE A 41 2.78 4.39 15.21
C PHE A 41 3.06 5.88 15.09
N THR A 42 2.36 6.73 15.84
CA THR A 42 2.54 8.19 15.83
C THR A 42 3.21 8.74 17.09
N HIS A 43 3.39 7.92 18.13
CA HIS A 43 3.92 8.35 19.43
C HIS A 43 5.25 7.68 19.81
N ASP A 44 5.62 6.58 19.15
CA ASP A 44 6.88 5.89 19.31
C ASP A 44 7.45 5.43 17.95
N ASP A 45 8.60 4.75 17.99
CA ASP A 45 9.33 4.32 16.79
C ASP A 45 8.70 3.06 16.13
N SER A 46 7.59 2.50 16.65
CA SER A 46 7.02 1.25 16.16
C SER A 46 6.51 1.34 14.72
N GLY A 47 6.02 2.52 14.30
CA GLY A 47 5.63 2.76 12.91
C GLY A 47 6.81 2.70 11.95
N ASP A 48 7.90 3.42 12.29
CA ASP A 48 9.14 3.39 11.51
C ASP A 48 9.77 2.00 11.52
N GLN A 49 9.69 1.29 12.64
CA GLN A 49 10.14 -0.10 12.74
C GLN A 49 9.33 -1.01 11.81
N ALA A 50 7.99 -0.91 11.80
CA ALA A 50 7.12 -1.70 10.92
C ALA A 50 7.45 -1.47 9.43
N VAL A 51 7.76 -0.22 9.05
CA VAL A 51 8.23 0.10 7.69
C VAL A 51 9.60 -0.50 7.42
N SER A 52 10.55 -0.36 8.34
CA SER A 52 11.93 -0.86 8.18
C SER A 52 12.01 -2.40 8.11
N GLU A 53 11.08 -3.09 8.77
CA GLU A 53 10.94 -4.54 8.75
C GLU A 53 10.13 -5.06 7.56
N GLY A 54 9.57 -4.15 6.75
CA GLY A 54 8.77 -4.46 5.58
C GLY A 54 7.40 -5.05 5.91
N VAL A 55 6.85 -4.73 7.08
CA VAL A 55 5.52 -5.15 7.52
C VAL A 55 4.45 -4.32 6.81
N VAL A 56 4.69 -3.01 6.67
CA VAL A 56 3.79 -2.07 6.00
C VAL A 56 4.55 -1.07 5.14
N LEU A 57 3.88 -0.58 4.10
CA LEU A 57 4.31 0.52 3.26
C LEU A 57 3.31 1.68 3.40
N PRO A 58 3.76 2.88 3.81
CA PRO A 58 2.89 4.03 3.98
C PRO A 58 2.70 4.83 2.69
N LEU A 59 1.47 5.31 2.48
CA LEU A 59 1.08 6.25 1.44
C LEU A 59 0.45 7.48 2.10
N ALA A 60 1.23 8.54 2.27
CA ALA A 60 0.77 9.79 2.87
C ALA A 60 0.28 10.80 1.83
N GLY A 61 -0.54 11.76 2.25
CA GLY A 61 -1.02 12.87 1.42
C GLY A 61 -1.90 12.43 0.25
N VAL A 62 -2.64 11.33 0.40
CA VAL A 62 -3.53 10.81 -0.64
C VAL A 62 -4.82 11.64 -0.68
N ASP A 63 -5.04 12.37 -1.78
CA ASP A 63 -6.27 13.15 -1.98
C ASP A 63 -7.49 12.24 -2.10
N ASN A 64 -8.66 12.71 -1.67
CA ASN A 64 -9.91 11.96 -1.83
C ASN A 64 -10.41 12.01 -3.29
N LEU A 65 -9.93 11.07 -4.11
CA LEU A 65 -10.24 10.90 -5.53
C LEU A 65 -10.65 9.44 -5.83
N PRO A 66 -11.38 9.17 -6.93
CA PRO A 66 -11.64 7.81 -7.38
C PRO A 66 -10.39 7.25 -8.08
N TYR A 67 -9.57 6.50 -7.33
CA TYR A 67 -8.32 5.97 -7.88
C TYR A 67 -8.52 4.63 -8.58
N ARG A 68 -7.69 4.43 -9.61
CA ARG A 68 -7.26 3.10 -10.02
C ARG A 68 -6.11 2.65 -9.16
N ILE A 69 -6.25 1.48 -8.56
CA ILE A 69 -5.19 0.82 -7.82
C ILE A 69 -4.68 -0.32 -8.68
N LEU A 70 -3.40 -0.27 -9.05
CA LEU A 70 -2.77 -1.25 -9.91
C LEU A 70 -1.63 -1.95 -9.17
N PHE A 71 -1.51 -3.25 -9.42
CA PHE A 71 -0.35 -4.04 -9.00
C PHE A 71 0.29 -4.66 -10.23
N THR A 72 1.55 -4.35 -10.48
CA THR A 72 2.30 -4.83 -11.65
C THR A 72 3.41 -5.78 -11.21
N LEU A 73 3.36 -7.00 -11.73
CA LEU A 73 4.26 -8.13 -11.46
C LEU A 73 5.03 -8.55 -12.72
N ASP A 74 6.09 -9.35 -12.53
CA ASP A 74 6.81 -10.08 -13.59
C ASP A 74 7.38 -9.19 -14.70
N ASN A 75 8.02 -8.08 -14.33
CA ASN A 75 8.66 -7.14 -15.25
C ASN A 75 7.76 -6.60 -16.37
N HIS A 76 6.44 -6.63 -16.19
CA HIS A 76 5.53 -5.95 -17.12
C HIS A 76 5.78 -4.44 -17.05
N THR A 77 5.67 -3.76 -18.20
CA THR A 77 5.71 -2.29 -18.24
C THR A 77 4.60 -1.76 -17.33
N PRO A 78 4.89 -0.87 -16.37
CA PRO A 78 3.86 -0.25 -15.54
C PRO A 78 2.91 0.64 -16.36
N ALA A 79 1.61 0.62 -16.05
CA ALA A 79 0.59 1.41 -16.73
C ALA A 79 0.88 2.92 -16.69
N LEU A 80 1.38 3.41 -15.56
CA LEU A 80 1.77 4.82 -15.40
C LEU A 80 3.02 5.20 -16.20
N ARG A 81 3.72 4.23 -16.81
CA ARG A 81 4.84 4.43 -17.74
C ARG A 81 4.45 4.23 -19.21
N GLU A 82 3.24 3.79 -19.49
CA GLU A 82 2.74 3.66 -20.86
C GLU A 82 2.54 5.04 -21.51
N ALA A 83 2.58 5.07 -22.84
CA ALA A 83 2.37 6.30 -23.60
C ALA A 83 0.96 6.87 -23.33
N GLY A 84 0.89 8.18 -23.08
CA GLY A 84 -0.35 8.88 -22.75
C GLY A 84 -0.62 9.01 -21.25
N SER A 85 -0.07 8.13 -20.41
CA SER A 85 -0.13 8.28 -18.95
C SER A 85 0.65 9.50 -18.47
N ARG A 86 0.25 10.07 -17.34
CA ARG A 86 0.91 11.21 -16.68
C ARG A 86 1.45 10.78 -15.32
N LEU A 87 2.70 10.33 -15.29
CA LEU A 87 3.40 10.03 -14.05
C LEU A 87 3.76 11.33 -13.29
N LYS A 88 3.33 11.46 -12.03
CA LYS A 88 3.66 12.60 -11.16
C LYS A 88 4.70 12.24 -10.10
N HIS A 89 4.51 11.10 -9.45
CA HIS A 89 5.37 10.62 -8.38
C HIS A 89 5.92 9.25 -8.72
N GLN A 90 7.22 9.06 -8.44
CA GLN A 90 7.91 7.79 -8.53
C GLN A 90 8.80 7.64 -7.31
N ARG A 91 8.51 6.65 -6.46
CA ARG A 91 9.27 6.37 -5.25
C ARG A 91 9.69 4.91 -5.20
N ASN A 92 10.99 4.71 -5.00
CA ASN A 92 11.64 3.42 -4.89
C ASN A 92 12.17 3.22 -3.47
N GLY A 93 12.59 1.99 -3.17
CA GLY A 93 13.28 1.66 -1.92
C GLY A 93 12.37 1.06 -0.86
N TYR A 94 11.06 0.98 -1.09
CA TYR A 94 10.20 0.21 -0.21
C TYR A 94 10.46 -1.28 -0.38
N VAL A 95 10.45 -1.99 0.74
CA VAL A 95 10.55 -3.45 0.77
C VAL A 95 9.38 -3.96 1.59
N LEU A 96 8.65 -4.95 1.07
CA LEU A 96 7.56 -5.62 1.77
C LEU A 96 7.84 -7.10 1.93
N ARG A 97 7.41 -7.65 3.06
CA ARG A 97 7.40 -9.09 3.34
C ARG A 97 5.97 -9.60 3.24
N VAL A 98 5.80 -10.73 2.57
CA VAL A 98 4.53 -11.46 2.48
C VAL A 98 4.73 -12.83 3.11
N GLU A 99 3.91 -13.18 4.09
CA GLU A 99 3.95 -14.48 4.78
C GLU A 99 2.64 -15.26 4.69
N HIS A 100 1.55 -14.58 4.35
CA HIS A 100 0.22 -15.16 4.29
C HIS A 100 -0.40 -15.09 2.89
N GLY A 101 0.46 -15.06 1.87
CA GLY A 101 0.05 -15.20 0.48
C GLY A 101 -0.75 -14.05 -0.11
N ALA A 102 -0.92 -12.94 0.61
CA ALA A 102 -1.77 -11.83 0.18
C ALA A 102 -1.15 -10.47 0.50
N LEU A 103 -1.36 -9.52 -0.40
CA LEU A 103 -1.00 -8.12 -0.21
C LEU A 103 -2.23 -7.23 -0.41
N MET A 104 -2.45 -6.32 0.52
CA MET A 104 -3.70 -5.57 0.63
C MET A 104 -3.40 -4.08 0.81
N LEU A 105 -4.14 -3.22 0.09
CA LEU A 105 -4.18 -1.78 0.37
C LEU A 105 -5.35 -1.50 1.32
N TYR A 106 -5.10 -0.78 2.41
CA TYR A 106 -6.10 -0.47 3.43
C TYR A 106 -5.91 0.90 4.06
N THR A 107 -6.95 1.36 4.74
CA THR A 107 -7.05 2.67 5.36
C THR A 107 -6.34 2.74 6.70
N TRP A 108 -5.84 3.93 7.07
CA TRP A 108 -5.25 4.18 8.40
C TRP A 108 -6.22 3.85 9.54
N ARG A 109 -7.53 4.11 9.36
CA ARG A 109 -8.54 3.82 10.40
C ARG A 109 -8.57 2.37 10.87
N MET A 110 -8.13 1.42 10.05
CA MET A 110 -8.01 0.02 10.46
C MET A 110 -7.10 -0.15 11.70
N LEU A 111 -6.12 0.73 11.86
CA LEU A 111 -5.15 0.67 12.96
C LEU A 111 -5.69 1.16 14.31
N GLN A 112 -6.78 1.94 14.34
CA GLN A 112 -7.30 2.54 15.58
C GLN A 112 -7.90 1.49 16.54
N HIS A 113 -8.38 0.37 15.97
CA HIS A 113 -8.97 -0.74 16.72
C HIS A 113 -8.49 -2.05 16.11
N PHE A 114 -7.21 -2.37 16.24
CA PHE A 114 -6.56 -3.55 15.65
C PHE A 114 -6.64 -4.77 16.57
N THR A 115 -7.84 -5.35 16.65
CA THR A 115 -8.16 -6.55 17.45
C THR A 115 -8.40 -7.78 16.55
N PRO A 116 -8.37 -9.01 17.08
CA PRO A 116 -8.71 -10.20 16.28
C PRO A 116 -10.09 -10.14 15.62
N LYS A 117 -11.07 -9.52 16.30
CA LYS A 117 -12.43 -9.35 15.76
C LYS A 117 -12.44 -8.42 14.55
N THR A 118 -11.88 -7.22 14.69
CA THR A 118 -11.87 -6.22 13.61
C THR A 118 -11.01 -6.68 12.43
N LEU A 119 -9.95 -7.45 12.69
CA LEU A 119 -9.16 -8.10 11.66
C LEU A 119 -9.98 -9.16 10.89
N GLY A 120 -10.73 -10.01 11.59
CA GLY A 120 -11.66 -10.96 10.97
C GLY A 120 -12.71 -10.26 10.10
N ASP A 121 -13.33 -9.19 10.62
CA ASP A 121 -14.31 -8.38 9.89
C ASP A 121 -13.67 -7.68 8.67
N PHE A 122 -12.42 -7.26 8.76
CA PHE A 122 -11.66 -6.69 7.65
C PHE A 122 -11.38 -7.73 6.56
N LEU A 123 -10.85 -8.90 6.93
CA LEU A 123 -10.57 -9.99 5.99
C LEU A 123 -11.84 -10.44 5.25
N ALA A 124 -12.97 -10.57 5.97
CA ALA A 124 -14.25 -10.93 5.36
C ALA A 124 -14.70 -9.88 4.32
N ARG A 125 -14.51 -8.59 4.59
CA ARG A 125 -14.83 -7.51 3.62
C ARG A 125 -13.94 -7.52 2.39
N TYR A 126 -12.71 -7.97 2.51
CA TYR A 126 -11.76 -8.06 1.39
C TYR A 126 -11.92 -9.30 0.51
N GLN A 127 -12.77 -10.25 0.91
CA GLN A 127 -13.21 -11.35 0.03
C GLN A 127 -14.22 -10.88 -1.03
N VAL A 128 -14.81 -9.69 -0.87
CA VAL A 128 -15.73 -9.12 -1.85
C VAL A 128 -14.95 -8.70 -3.11
N PRO A 129 -15.42 -9.06 -4.33
CA PRO A 129 -14.78 -8.64 -5.56
C PRO A 129 -14.57 -7.12 -5.66
N GLY A 130 -13.44 -6.72 -6.24
CA GLY A 130 -13.12 -5.31 -6.50
C GLY A 130 -12.30 -4.62 -5.40
N ARG A 131 -12.00 -5.30 -4.29
CA ARG A 131 -11.09 -4.79 -3.26
C ARG A 131 -9.63 -4.91 -3.69
N PRO A 132 -8.75 -3.95 -3.35
CA PRO A 132 -7.34 -3.96 -3.76
C PRO A 132 -6.53 -4.96 -2.92
N ILE A 133 -6.76 -6.25 -3.17
CA ILE A 133 -6.03 -7.40 -2.65
C ILE A 133 -5.54 -8.25 -3.82
N ILE A 134 -4.29 -8.69 -3.75
CA ILE A 134 -3.71 -9.64 -4.70
C ILE A 134 -3.09 -10.83 -3.96
N GLU A 135 -3.14 -12.00 -4.59
CA GLU A 135 -2.39 -13.17 -4.15
C GLU A 135 -0.93 -13.05 -4.61
N LEU A 136 0.01 -13.38 -3.73
CA LEU A 136 1.44 -13.39 -3.98
C LEU A 136 2.06 -14.60 -3.32
N ASP A 137 3.15 -15.12 -3.89
CA ASP A 137 3.98 -16.05 -3.15
C ASP A 137 4.54 -15.41 -1.87
N ASN A 138 4.75 -16.23 -0.85
CA ASN A 138 5.51 -15.78 0.31
C ASN A 138 6.95 -15.40 -0.06
N GLY A 139 7.46 -14.35 0.57
CA GLY A 139 8.81 -13.86 0.34
C GLY A 139 8.96 -12.36 0.56
N TRP A 140 10.08 -11.84 0.07
CA TRP A 140 10.40 -10.42 0.09
C TRP A 140 10.18 -9.81 -1.29
N TYR A 141 9.73 -8.56 -1.32
CA TYR A 141 9.43 -7.82 -2.54
C TYR A 141 10.04 -6.43 -2.48
N ASP A 142 10.78 -6.03 -3.50
CA ASP A 142 11.01 -4.61 -3.78
C ASP A 142 9.70 -4.02 -4.31
N VAL A 143 9.33 -2.86 -3.79
CA VAL A 143 8.12 -2.15 -4.20
C VAL A 143 8.49 -0.73 -4.66
N GLU A 144 8.12 -0.45 -5.90
CA GLU A 144 8.11 0.91 -6.44
C GLU A 144 6.67 1.42 -6.43
N VAL A 145 6.47 2.62 -5.88
CA VAL A 145 5.19 3.31 -5.86
C VAL A 145 5.20 4.38 -6.94
N LEU A 146 4.28 4.24 -7.89
CA LEU A 146 3.99 5.23 -8.93
C LEU A 146 2.64 5.87 -8.63
N ALA A 147 2.54 7.19 -8.78
CA ALA A 147 1.27 7.89 -8.67
C ALA A 147 1.13 8.95 -9.78
N GLY A 148 -0.08 9.10 -10.32
CA GLY A 148 -0.34 9.99 -11.42
C GLY A 148 -1.69 9.75 -12.08
N ALA A 149 -1.75 9.84 -13.40
CA ALA A 149 -2.94 9.60 -14.19
C ALA A 149 -2.71 8.51 -15.25
N VAL A 150 -3.61 7.55 -15.37
CA VAL A 150 -3.67 6.64 -16.53
C VAL A 150 -4.77 7.10 -17.48
N VAL A 151 -4.59 6.89 -18.78
CA VAL A 151 -5.61 7.22 -19.78
C VAL A 151 -6.50 6.01 -20.02
N ARG A 152 -7.81 6.18 -19.85
CA ARG A 152 -8.84 5.20 -20.25
C ARG A 152 -10.00 5.92 -20.90
N ASP A 153 -10.46 5.40 -22.03
CA ASP A 153 -11.57 6.00 -22.79
C ASP A 153 -11.40 7.51 -23.03
N ALA A 154 -10.15 7.92 -23.32
CA ALA A 154 -9.72 9.32 -23.50
C ALA A 154 -9.84 10.23 -22.26
N LEU A 155 -10.12 9.68 -21.08
CA LEU A 155 -10.15 10.38 -19.79
C LEU A 155 -8.93 10.03 -18.94
N TYR A 156 -8.48 11.01 -18.15
CA TYR A 156 -7.44 10.79 -17.14
C TYR A 156 -8.08 10.29 -15.85
N GLU A 157 -7.71 9.08 -15.45
CA GLU A 157 -8.10 8.50 -14.16
C GLU A 157 -6.92 8.58 -13.19
N PRO A 158 -7.10 9.14 -11.98
CA PRO A 158 -6.09 9.11 -10.93
C PRO A 158 -5.68 7.67 -10.62
N ALA A 159 -4.38 7.42 -10.45
CA ALA A 159 -3.89 6.07 -10.23
C ALA A 159 -2.72 6.00 -9.26
N PHE A 160 -2.73 4.94 -8.46
CA PHE A 160 -1.57 4.39 -7.78
C PHE A 160 -1.21 3.06 -8.42
N GLU A 161 0.06 2.87 -8.74
CA GLU A 161 0.57 1.61 -9.23
C GLU A 161 1.75 1.14 -8.37
N PHE A 162 1.59 -0.06 -7.81
CA PHE A 162 2.60 -0.76 -7.04
C PHE A 162 3.31 -1.75 -7.97
N VAL A 163 4.56 -1.47 -8.31
CA VAL A 163 5.38 -2.38 -9.12
C VAL A 163 6.16 -3.26 -8.17
N LEU A 164 5.90 -4.56 -8.19
CA LEU A 164 6.48 -5.51 -7.25
C LEU A 164 7.48 -6.43 -7.94
N LYS A 165 8.64 -6.59 -7.33
CA LYS A 165 9.67 -7.51 -7.77
C LYS A 165 10.12 -8.40 -6.63
N LYS A 166 9.85 -9.71 -6.76
CA LYS A 166 10.29 -10.70 -5.78
C LYS A 166 11.81 -10.69 -5.65
N ARG A 167 12.31 -10.79 -4.42
CA ARG A 167 13.73 -10.79 -4.08
C ARG A 167 14.05 -11.90 -3.07
N TRP A 168 15.32 -12.30 -3.04
CA TRP A 168 15.78 -13.46 -2.28
C TRP A 168 15.86 -13.22 -0.76
N ASN A 169 16.07 -11.98 -0.33
CA ASN A 169 16.16 -11.59 1.08
C ASN A 169 15.80 -10.10 1.23
N ARG A 170 15.57 -9.61 2.46
CA ARG A 170 15.32 -8.20 2.77
C ARG A 170 16.41 -7.25 2.23
N GLY A 171 17.67 -7.70 2.22
CA GLY A 171 18.85 -6.86 2.01
C GLY A 171 19.04 -5.80 3.09
N ARG A 172 19.76 -4.73 2.74
CA ARG A 172 20.00 -3.59 3.64
C ARG A 172 18.71 -2.77 3.76
N PRO A 173 18.31 -2.33 4.97
CA PRO A 173 17.18 -1.41 5.12
C PRO A 173 17.42 -0.18 4.25
N ALA A 174 16.49 0.11 3.35
CA ALA A 174 16.49 1.41 2.69
C ALA A 174 15.97 2.44 3.70
N THR A 175 16.59 3.61 3.75
CA THR A 175 15.99 4.75 4.44
C THR A 175 14.79 5.20 3.61
N VAL A 176 13.60 4.84 4.09
CA VAL A 176 12.33 5.22 3.48
C VAL A 176 11.87 6.53 4.10
N ASP A 177 11.55 7.53 3.26
CA ASP A 177 10.87 8.74 3.72
C ASP A 177 9.39 8.43 3.93
N THR A 178 9.02 8.14 5.18
CA THR A 178 7.64 7.84 5.61
C THR A 178 6.73 9.07 5.55
N GLY A 179 7.31 10.28 5.45
CA GLY A 179 6.59 11.55 5.35
C GLY A 179 6.35 12.04 3.92
N TYR A 180 6.81 11.30 2.90
CA TYR A 180 6.63 11.72 1.52
C TYR A 180 5.15 11.69 1.11
N ALA A 181 4.62 12.86 0.75
CA ALA A 181 3.23 13.03 0.31
C ALA A 181 3.05 12.75 -1.19
N PHE A 182 2.05 11.94 -1.53
CA PHE A 182 1.69 11.52 -2.90
C PHE A 182 0.52 12.32 -3.52
N GLY A 183 0.23 13.52 -3.00
CA GLY A 183 -0.93 14.30 -3.40
C GLY A 183 -0.99 14.60 -4.90
N LEU A 184 -2.14 14.32 -5.51
CA LEU A 184 -2.45 14.56 -6.93
C LEU A 184 -3.39 15.77 -7.15
N ARG A 185 -3.75 16.52 -6.11
CA ARG A 185 -4.58 17.73 -6.23
C ARG A 185 -4.01 18.71 -7.26
N GLY A 186 -4.89 19.30 -8.07
CA GLY A 186 -4.52 20.24 -9.13
C GLY A 186 -3.75 19.63 -10.31
N TYR A 187 -3.60 18.29 -10.35
CA TYR A 187 -2.85 17.62 -11.43
C TYR A 187 -3.71 17.23 -12.64
N PHE A 188 -5.03 17.18 -12.45
CA PHE A 188 -6.02 16.80 -13.46
C PHE A 188 -6.84 17.98 -13.97
N ASP A 189 -6.55 19.19 -13.47
CA ASP A 189 -7.15 20.46 -13.91
C ASP A 189 -6.50 20.97 -15.21
#